data_AF-A0A1S0ZZR1-F1
#
_entry.id   AF-A0A1S0ZZR1-F1
#
_cell.length_a   1.000
_cell.length_b   1.000
_cell.length_c   1.000
_cell.angle_alpha   90.00
_cell.angle_beta   90.00
_cell.angle_gamma   90.00
#
_symmetry.space_group_name_H-M   'P 1'
#
loop_
_entity.id
_entity.type
_entity.pdbx_description
1 polymer ?
#
loop_
_entity_poly.entity_id
_entity_poly.type
_entity_poly.pdbx_seq_one_letter_code
_entity_poly.pdbx_strand_id
1 'polypeptide(L)'
;MNGMKEENQNFAYRIQLILKLTGWNLSELARRVTVSPQATHQWSRGDTTARGERLKRLSAATGKPSHWFFLPPGEEPSEEELQELARTTPLDDKEQALLALFNQMPEAEKNRLIVHAKGVLKELDLLKGDVADIIKNISN
;
A
#
# COMPACT_ATOMS: atom_id res chain seq x y z
N MET A 1 -29.79 10.56 -10.77
CA MET A 1 -28.94 10.11 -9.64
C MET A 1 -28.09 8.97 -10.18
N ASN A 2 -26.81 9.21 -10.47
CA ASN A 2 -25.95 8.15 -11.01
C ASN A 2 -25.65 7.18 -9.86
N GLY A 3 -26.14 5.94 -9.97
CA GLY A 3 -25.78 4.88 -9.04
C GLY A 3 -24.26 4.75 -9.00
N MET A 4 -23.70 4.86 -7.79
CA MET A 4 -22.27 4.63 -7.58
C MET A 4 -21.95 3.23 -8.10
N LYS A 5 -20.98 3.12 -9.01
CA LYS A 5 -20.58 1.83 -9.57
C LYS A 5 -20.05 0.94 -8.45
N GLU A 6 -20.42 -0.33 -8.46
CA GLU A 6 -19.99 -1.34 -7.49
C GLU A 6 -18.46 -1.38 -7.35
N GLU A 7 -17.73 -1.27 -8.47
CA GLU A 7 -16.27 -1.12 -8.49
C GLU A 7 -15.75 0.03 -7.62
N ASN A 8 -16.47 1.16 -7.58
CA ASN A 8 -16.06 2.31 -6.78
C ASN A 8 -16.31 2.06 -5.29
N GLN A 9 -17.37 1.33 -4.94
CA GLN A 9 -17.65 0.93 -3.56
C GLN A 9 -16.57 -0.03 -3.06
N ASN A 10 -16.21 -1.03 -3.87
CA ASN A 10 -15.13 -1.96 -3.58
C ASN A 10 -13.81 -1.21 -3.39
N PHE A 11 -13.50 -0.27 -4.29
CA PHE A 11 -12.30 0.56 -4.19
C PHE A 11 -12.27 1.40 -2.92
N ALA A 12 -13.36 2.07 -2.59
CA ALA A 12 -13.48 2.86 -1.37
C ALA A 12 -13.28 2.00 -0.12
N TYR A 13 -13.90 0.82 -0.07
CA TYR A 13 -13.72 -0.15 1.01
C TYR A 13 -12.26 -0.56 1.16
N ARG A 14 -11.60 -0.93 0.05
CA ARG A 14 -10.19 -1.37 0.06
C ARG A 14 -9.25 -0.25 0.50
N ILE A 15 -9.52 1.01 0.13
CA ILE A 15 -8.80 2.17 0.65
C ILE A 15 -8.97 2.28 2.17
N GLN A 16 -10.19 2.21 2.69
CA GLN A 16 -10.44 2.27 4.14
C GLN A 16 -9.75 1.12 4.88
N LEU A 17 -9.74 -0.08 4.30
CA LEU A 17 -9.03 -1.23 4.85
C LEU A 17 -7.52 -0.99 4.91
N ILE A 18 -6.92 -0.44 3.85
CA ILE A 18 -5.50 -0.04 3.86
C ILE A 18 -5.22 0.97 4.97
N LEU A 19 -6.04 2.02 5.11
CA LEU A 19 -5.86 3.02 6.16
C LEU A 19 -5.92 2.38 7.55
N LYS A 20 -6.84 1.44 7.77
CA LYS A 20 -6.95 0.71 9.04
C LYS A 20 -5.76 -0.22 9.31
N LEU A 21 -5.32 -0.99 8.31
CA LEU A 21 -4.23 -1.95 8.45
C LEU A 21 -2.87 -1.27 8.63
N THR A 22 -2.68 -0.13 7.99
CA THR A 22 -1.40 0.60 7.98
C THR A 22 -1.35 1.73 9.01
N GLY A 23 -2.48 2.09 9.62
CA GLY A 23 -2.62 3.27 10.48
C GLY A 23 -2.53 4.61 9.74
N TRP A 24 -2.53 4.62 8.40
CA TRP A 24 -2.40 5.85 7.63
C TRP A 24 -3.69 6.67 7.62
N ASN A 25 -3.56 7.99 7.52
CA ASN A 25 -4.67 8.88 7.16
C ASN A 25 -4.63 9.21 5.66
N LEU A 26 -5.71 9.83 5.15
CA LEU A 26 -5.86 10.15 3.72
C LEU A 26 -4.78 11.07 3.16
N SER A 27 -4.26 11.99 3.96
CA SER A 27 -3.16 12.89 3.58
C SER A 27 -1.84 12.13 3.43
N GLU A 28 -1.59 11.20 4.35
CA GLU A 28 -0.37 10.38 4.35
C GLU A 28 -0.41 9.34 3.22
N LEU A 29 -1.59 8.82 2.88
CA LEU A 29 -1.81 8.06 1.65
C LEU A 29 -1.53 8.91 0.39
N ALA A 30 -2.05 10.14 0.34
CA ALA A 30 -1.87 11.03 -0.81
C ALA A 30 -0.38 11.33 -1.07
N ARG A 31 0.39 11.56 0.01
CA ARG A 31 1.83 11.79 -0.05
C ARG A 31 2.58 10.57 -0.61
N ARG A 32 2.28 9.36 -0.14
CA ARG A 32 2.93 8.13 -0.62
C ARG A 32 2.64 7.83 -2.08
N VAL A 33 1.39 8.03 -2.50
CA VAL A 33 0.95 7.76 -3.88
C VAL A 33 1.27 8.93 -4.82
N THR A 34 1.79 10.04 -4.28
CA THR A 34 2.11 11.26 -5.03
C THR A 34 0.89 11.79 -5.80
N VAL A 35 -0.21 11.97 -5.07
CA VAL A 35 -1.47 12.52 -5.58
C VAL A 35 -1.99 13.62 -4.65
N SER A 36 -3.00 14.38 -5.09
CA SER A 36 -3.60 15.40 -4.24
C SER A 36 -4.44 14.77 -3.11
N PRO A 37 -4.53 15.41 -1.94
CA PRO A 37 -5.43 14.96 -0.86
C PRO A 37 -6.90 14.88 -1.29
N GLN A 38 -7.32 15.74 -2.25
CA GLN A 38 -8.66 15.69 -2.81
C GLN A 38 -8.93 14.38 -3.54
N ALA A 39 -7.93 13.83 -4.26
CA ALA A 39 -8.08 12.57 -4.97
C ALA A 39 -8.28 11.41 -3.99
N THR A 40 -7.48 11.30 -2.93
CA THR A 40 -7.64 10.22 -1.94
C THR A 40 -8.97 10.32 -1.19
N HIS A 41 -9.45 11.54 -0.95
CA HIS A 41 -10.74 11.76 -0.34
C HIS A 41 -11.91 11.33 -1.24
N GLN A 42 -11.86 11.65 -2.54
CA GLN A 42 -12.83 11.15 -3.52
C GLN A 42 -12.79 9.63 -3.63
N TRP A 43 -11.60 9.01 -3.55
CA TRP A 43 -11.46 7.55 -3.52
C TRP A 43 -12.11 6.93 -2.30
N SER A 44 -11.90 7.51 -1.11
CA SER A 44 -12.45 6.99 0.14
C SER A 44 -13.98 7.04 0.24
N ARG A 45 -14.62 7.85 -0.61
CA ARG A 45 -16.07 8.01 -0.70
C ARG A 45 -16.69 7.20 -1.83
N GLY A 46 -15.87 6.63 -2.72
CA GLY A 46 -16.34 5.93 -3.92
C GLY A 46 -16.79 6.87 -5.04
N ASP A 47 -16.43 8.15 -4.98
CA ASP A 47 -16.74 9.11 -6.05
C ASP A 47 -15.92 8.80 -7.31
N THR A 48 -14.65 8.44 -7.12
CA THR A 48 -13.71 8.10 -8.19
C THR A 48 -12.80 6.94 -7.78
N THR A 49 -12.08 6.36 -8.75
CA THR A 49 -11.10 5.28 -8.51
C THR A 49 -9.73 5.67 -9.06
N ALA A 50 -8.66 5.11 -8.50
CA ALA A 50 -7.34 5.24 -9.12
C ALA A 50 -7.29 4.39 -10.40
N ARG A 51 -6.73 4.96 -11.47
CA ARG A 51 -6.54 4.28 -12.77
C ARG A 51 -5.15 4.60 -13.30
N GLY A 52 -4.65 3.73 -14.19
CA GLY A 52 -3.35 3.90 -14.86
C GLY A 52 -2.20 4.10 -13.85
N GLU A 53 -1.45 5.19 -14.04
CA GLU A 53 -0.26 5.48 -13.24
C GLU A 53 -0.54 5.67 -11.74
N ARG A 54 -1.70 6.24 -11.38
CA ARG A 54 -2.09 6.42 -9.97
C ARG A 54 -2.34 5.08 -9.29
N LEU A 55 -2.92 4.12 -10.02
CA LEU A 55 -3.19 2.78 -9.51
C LEU A 55 -1.88 2.00 -9.32
N LYS A 56 -0.91 2.15 -10.25
CA LYS A 56 0.42 1.57 -10.09
C LYS A 56 1.14 2.09 -8.85
N ARG A 57 1.14 3.42 -8.64
CA ARG A 57 1.73 4.03 -7.44
C ARG A 57 1.02 3.60 -6.17
N LEU A 58 -0.31 3.47 -6.21
CA LEU A 58 -1.09 2.97 -5.08
C LEU A 58 -0.70 1.51 -4.76
N SER A 59 -0.61 0.67 -5.79
CA SER A 59 -0.19 -0.72 -5.70
C SER A 59 1.21 -0.86 -5.09
N ALA A 60 2.18 -0.07 -5.56
CA ALA A 60 3.53 -0.02 -5.04
C ALA A 60 3.58 0.51 -3.59
N ALA A 61 2.80 1.55 -3.28
CA ALA A 61 2.78 2.14 -1.93
C ALA A 61 2.20 1.18 -0.88
N THR A 62 1.19 0.38 -1.24
CA THR A 62 0.50 -0.52 -0.31
C THR A 62 0.97 -1.97 -0.37
N GLY A 63 1.81 -2.33 -1.35
CA GLY A 63 2.21 -3.71 -1.63
C GLY A 63 1.02 -4.61 -2.00
N LYS A 64 -0.07 -4.04 -2.54
CA LYS A 64 -1.25 -4.80 -2.99
C LYS A 64 -1.36 -4.73 -4.50
N PRO A 65 -1.68 -5.82 -5.20
CA PRO A 65 -1.77 -5.78 -6.66
C PRO A 65 -2.94 -4.90 -7.10
N SER A 66 -2.80 -4.28 -8.28
CA SER A 66 -3.75 -3.27 -8.78
C SER A 66 -5.21 -3.76 -8.84
N HIS A 67 -5.45 -5.03 -9.19
CA HIS A 67 -6.79 -5.61 -9.26
C HIS A 67 -7.43 -5.81 -7.88
N TRP A 68 -6.62 -5.99 -6.81
CA TRP A 68 -7.11 -6.24 -5.45
C TRP A 68 -7.97 -5.10 -4.93
N PHE A 69 -7.69 -3.87 -5.36
CA PHE A 69 -8.50 -2.70 -5.00
C PHE A 69 -9.92 -2.75 -5.52
N PHE A 70 -10.22 -3.60 -6.51
CA PHE A 70 -11.55 -3.70 -7.10
C PHE A 70 -12.31 -4.96 -6.67
N LEU A 71 -11.66 -5.85 -5.90
CA LEU A 71 -12.28 -7.08 -5.41
C LEU A 71 -13.37 -6.80 -4.36
N PRO A 72 -14.52 -7.49 -4.43
CA PRO A 72 -15.58 -7.37 -3.44
C PRO A 72 -15.10 -7.64 -2.00
N PRO A 73 -15.71 -7.00 -0.99
CA PRO A 73 -15.50 -7.39 0.40
C PRO A 73 -15.94 -8.84 0.63
N GLY A 74 -15.09 -9.67 1.22
CA GLY A 74 -15.36 -11.10 1.45
C GLY A 74 -14.84 -12.05 0.36
N GLU A 75 -14.49 -11.53 -0.81
CA GLU A 75 -13.69 -12.24 -1.82
C GLU A 75 -12.22 -11.84 -1.68
N GLU A 76 -11.64 -12.17 -0.52
CA GLU A 76 -10.20 -12.03 -0.35
C GLU A 76 -9.52 -13.23 -1.03
N PRO A 77 -8.53 -13.00 -1.89
CA PRO A 77 -7.82 -14.10 -2.52
C PRO A 77 -7.21 -14.97 -1.43
N SER A 78 -7.38 -16.28 -1.55
CA SER A 78 -6.78 -17.25 -0.64
C SER A 78 -5.27 -17.07 -0.59
N GLU A 79 -4.61 -17.63 0.44
CA GLU A 79 -3.15 -17.64 0.50
C GLU A 79 -2.54 -18.27 -0.77
N GLU A 80 -3.19 -19.28 -1.35
CA GLU A 80 -2.75 -19.90 -2.60
C GLU A 80 -2.92 -18.96 -3.80
N GLU A 81 -4.05 -18.26 -3.88
CA GLU A 81 -4.31 -17.28 -4.94
C GLU A 81 -3.36 -16.07 -4.84
N LEU A 82 -3.05 -15.61 -3.62
CA LEU A 82 -2.05 -14.57 -3.37
C LEU A 82 -0.65 -15.01 -3.79
N GLN A 83 -0.26 -16.27 -3.55
CA GLN A 83 1.02 -16.78 -4.02
C GLN A 83 1.07 -16.89 -5.54
N GLU A 84 -0.02 -17.31 -6.18
CA GLU A 84 -0.08 -17.41 -7.65
C GLU A 84 -0.09 -16.01 -8.30
N LEU A 85 -0.77 -15.05 -7.68
CA LEU A 85 -0.73 -13.65 -8.10
C LEU A 85 0.67 -13.04 -7.91
N ALA A 86 1.35 -13.32 -6.79
CA ALA A 86 2.71 -12.86 -6.55
C ALA A 86 3.70 -13.42 -7.60
N ARG A 87 3.48 -14.66 -8.07
CA ARG A 87 4.27 -15.26 -9.16
C ARG A 87 4.01 -14.63 -10.52
N THR A 88 2.78 -14.16 -10.77
CA THR A 88 2.36 -13.60 -12.07
C THR A 88 2.48 -12.08 -12.13
N THR A 89 2.70 -11.40 -11.01
CA THR A 89 2.89 -9.96 -10.98
C THR A 89 4.33 -9.62 -11.39
N PRO A 90 4.53 -8.84 -12.46
CA PRO A 90 5.88 -8.47 -12.89
C PRO A 90 6.52 -7.56 -11.84
N LEU A 91 7.70 -7.97 -11.35
CA LEU A 91 8.55 -7.19 -10.45
C LEU A 91 9.09 -5.96 -11.19
N ASP A 92 9.14 -4.82 -10.52
CA ASP A 92 9.78 -3.61 -11.04
C ASP A 92 11.31 -3.73 -11.08
N ASP A 93 11.98 -2.80 -11.78
CA ASP A 93 13.44 -2.87 -11.98
C ASP A 93 14.23 -2.90 -10.66
N LYS A 94 13.72 -2.25 -9.60
CA LYS A 94 14.38 -2.21 -8.29
C LYS A 94 14.15 -3.50 -7.52
N GLU A 95 12.94 -4.05 -7.59
CA GLU A 95 12.59 -5.34 -7.01
C GLU A 95 13.39 -6.47 -7.66
N GLN A 96 13.53 -6.45 -8.98
CA GLN A 96 14.37 -7.40 -9.72
C GLN A 96 15.85 -7.28 -9.33
N ALA A 97 16.38 -6.06 -9.28
CA ALA A 97 17.76 -5.81 -8.87
C ALA A 97 18.01 -6.28 -7.42
N LEU A 98 17.08 -6.00 -6.50
CA LEU A 98 17.15 -6.45 -5.12
C LEU A 98 17.13 -7.97 -5.03
N LEU A 99 16.23 -8.64 -5.76
CA LEU A 99 16.14 -10.10 -5.78
C LEU A 99 17.41 -10.75 -6.34
N ALA A 100 17.97 -10.16 -7.41
CA ALA A 100 19.21 -10.62 -8.00
C ALA A 100 20.39 -10.52 -7.01
N LEU A 101 20.49 -9.41 -6.27
CA LEU A 101 21.51 -9.24 -5.23
C LEU A 101 21.27 -10.22 -4.07
N PHE A 102 20.03 -10.36 -3.62
CA PHE A 102 19.66 -11.23 -2.51
C PHE A 102 20.00 -12.70 -2.79
N ASN A 103 19.76 -13.17 -4.02
CA ASN A 103 20.06 -14.56 -4.42
C ASN A 103 21.57 -14.87 -4.47
N GLN A 104 22.42 -13.85 -4.60
CA GLN A 104 23.88 -14.00 -4.58
C GLN A 104 24.47 -14.01 -3.17
N MET A 105 23.68 -13.66 -2.14
CA MET A 105 24.14 -13.58 -0.76
C MET A 105 24.12 -14.95 -0.07
N PRO A 106 25.07 -15.24 0.85
CA PRO A 106 24.97 -16.39 1.76
C PRO A 106 23.76 -16.30 2.68
N GLU A 107 23.26 -17.44 3.18
CA GLU A 107 22.06 -17.48 4.04
C GLU A 107 22.16 -16.61 5.30
N ALA A 108 23.33 -16.56 5.94
CA ALA A 108 23.56 -15.69 7.09
C ALA A 108 23.34 -14.20 6.74
N GLU A 109 23.75 -13.80 5.53
CA GLU A 109 23.68 -12.43 5.06
C GLU A 109 22.28 -12.05 4.59
N LYS A 110 21.58 -12.98 3.93
CA LYS A 110 20.15 -12.86 3.64
C LYS A 110 19.33 -12.60 4.90
N ASN A 111 19.57 -13.39 5.95
CA ASN A 111 18.89 -13.23 7.24
C ASN A 111 19.21 -11.86 7.87
N ARG A 112 20.46 -11.42 7.80
CA ARG A 112 20.87 -10.09 8.27
C ARG A 112 20.15 -8.97 7.52
N LEU A 113 20.06 -9.08 6.18
CA LEU A 113 19.34 -8.11 5.36
C LEU A 113 17.86 -8.05 5.73
N ILE A 114 17.21 -9.20 5.93
CA ILE A 114 15.80 -9.27 6.35
C ILE A 114 15.61 -8.59 7.71
N VAL A 115 16.46 -8.88 8.69
CA VAL A 115 16.38 -8.26 10.02
C VAL A 115 16.58 -6.75 9.94
N HIS A 116 17.57 -6.31 9.16
CA HIS A 116 17.82 -4.88 8.95
C HIS A 116 16.64 -4.17 8.27
N ALA A 117 16.10 -4.74 7.19
CA ALA A 117 14.94 -4.19 6.49
C ALA A 117 13.72 -4.09 7.42
N LYS A 118 13.47 -5.10 8.27
CA LYS A 118 12.43 -5.04 9.31
C LYS A 118 12.69 -3.92 10.32
N GLY A 119 13.93 -3.72 10.72
CA GLY A 119 14.35 -2.62 11.60
C GLY A 119 14.03 -1.25 10.99
N VAL A 120 14.46 -1.02 9.75
CA VAL A 120 14.19 0.22 9.01
C VAL A 120 12.68 0.49 8.91
N LEU A 121 11.88 -0.53 8.59
CA LEU A 121 10.41 -0.37 8.53
C LEU A 121 9.82 0.03 9.88
N LYS A 122 10.32 -0.55 10.98
CA LYS A 122 9.89 -0.22 12.34
C LYS A 122 10.31 1.19 12.75
N GLU A 123 11.53 1.61 12.44
CA GLU A 123 12.02 2.97 12.71
C GLU A 123 11.21 4.02 11.94
N LEU A 124 10.93 3.75 10.66
CA LEU A 124 10.08 4.62 9.85
C LEU A 124 8.65 4.70 10.38
N ASP A 125 8.16 3.68 11.07
CA ASP A 125 6.85 3.68 11.71
C ASP A 125 6.86 4.50 13.02
N LEU A 126 7.89 4.30 13.86
CA LEU A 126 8.10 5.06 15.09
C LEU A 126 8.28 6.56 14.82
N LEU A 127 9.13 6.92 13.86
CA LEU A 127 9.35 8.32 13.47
C LEU A 127 8.06 8.99 12.98
N LYS A 128 7.14 8.24 12.37
CA LYS A 128 5.83 8.77 11.96
C LYS A 128 4.90 8.97 13.14
N GLY A 129 4.94 8.07 14.14
CA GLY A 129 4.20 8.22 15.40
C GLY A 129 4.64 9.45 16.18
N ASP A 130 5.95 9.62 16.39
CA ASP A 130 6.51 10.73 17.17
C ASP A 130 6.20 12.10 16.53
N VAL A 131 6.29 12.20 15.21
CA VAL A 131 5.92 13.44 14.49
C VAL A 131 4.43 13.73 14.61
N ALA A 132 3.57 12.71 14.56
CA ALA A 132 2.13 12.89 14.72
C ALA A 132 1.75 13.38 16.13
N ASP A 133 2.42 12.88 17.16
CA ASP A 133 2.22 13.29 18.55
C ASP A 133 2.71 14.72 18.82
N ILE A 134 3.84 15.12 18.21
CA ILE A 134 4.35 16.50 18.30
C ILE A 134 3.36 17.48 17.65
N ILE A 135 2.81 17.16 16.47
CA ILE A 135 1.82 18.02 15.80
C ILE A 135 0.55 18.17 16.65
N LYS A 136 0.12 17.10 17.33
CA LYS A 136 -1.06 17.09 18.19
C LYS A 136 -0.86 17.93 19.46
N ASN A 137 0.33 17.92 20.05
CA ASN A 137 0.66 18.72 21.23
C ASN A 137 0.90 20.21 20.92
N ILE A 138 1.22 20.58 19.68
CA ILE A 138 1.35 21.99 19.26
C ILE A 138 0.00 22.61 18.88
N SER A 139 -1.00 21.78 18.55
CA SER A 139 -2.34 22.23 18.10
C SER A 139 -3.37 22.33 19.24
N ASN A 140 -2.96 22.16 20.50
CA ASN A 140 -3.81 22.22 21.70
C ASN A 140 -3.41 23.41 22.58
#